data_AF-F2L355-F1
#
_entry.id   AF-F2L355-F1
#
_cell.length_a   1.000
_cell.length_b   1.000
_cell.length_c   1.000
_cell.angle_alpha   90.00
_cell.angle_beta   90.00
_cell.angle_gamma   90.00
#
_symmetry.space_group_name_H-M   'P 1'
#
loop_
_entity.id
_entity.type
_entity.pdbx_description
1 polymer ?
#
loop_
_entity_poly.entity_id
_entity_poly.type
_entity_poly.pdbx_seq_one_letter_code
_entity_poly.pdbx_strand_id
1 'polypeptide(L)'
;MVAQEGRFEVGVPLEEVSDFLKKLWPWEFGKHVEVSDGALVFRDRLPFERALVYLLARRGRLPRADAEILAASLRLHEVSLLADAFLYRLWLCKSEGGNCRRIVDAFARIAKTYRGVLP
;
A
#
# COMPACT_ATOMS: atom_id res chain seq x y z
N MET A 1 -0.97 22.30 -18.22
CA MET A 1 -0.73 22.08 -16.78
C MET A 1 -1.32 20.71 -16.46
N VAL A 2 -0.50 19.65 -16.46
CA VAL A 2 -0.99 18.28 -16.22
C VAL A 2 -1.43 18.22 -14.76
N ALA A 3 -2.71 18.02 -14.51
CA ALA A 3 -3.23 17.94 -13.15
C ALA A 3 -2.47 16.83 -12.39
N GLN A 4 -2.09 17.10 -11.13
CA GLN A 4 -1.46 16.14 -10.21
C GLN A 4 -2.47 15.05 -9.78
N GLU A 5 -3.14 14.43 -10.73
CA GLU A 5 -4.25 13.51 -10.53
C GLU A 5 -3.75 12.17 -9.99
N GLY A 6 -4.46 11.62 -9.01
CA GLY A 6 -4.21 10.27 -8.48
C GLY A 6 -3.06 10.12 -7.47
N ARG A 7 -2.32 11.18 -7.13
CA ARG A 7 -1.22 11.10 -6.15
C ARG A 7 -1.74 11.28 -4.72
N PHE A 8 -1.28 10.45 -3.80
CA PHE A 8 -1.40 10.69 -2.37
C PHE A 8 -0.05 10.48 -1.69
N GLU A 9 0.32 11.41 -0.81
CA GLU A 9 1.59 11.34 -0.10
C GLU A 9 1.41 10.63 1.24
N VAL A 10 2.28 9.64 1.46
CA VAL A 10 2.30 8.84 2.69
C VAL A 10 3.44 9.26 3.61
N GLY A 11 4.44 9.98 3.08
CA GLY A 11 5.63 10.39 3.84
C GLY A 11 6.58 9.21 4.15
N VAL A 12 6.51 8.15 3.35
CA VAL A 12 7.35 6.95 3.49
C VAL A 12 8.41 6.96 2.39
N PRO A 13 9.70 6.82 2.73
CA PRO A 13 10.76 6.71 1.73
C PRO A 13 10.55 5.51 0.81
N LEU A 14 10.88 5.66 -0.48
CA LEU A 14 10.73 4.57 -1.45
C LEU A 14 11.62 3.38 -1.09
N GLU A 15 12.81 3.66 -0.54
CA GLU A 15 13.77 2.67 -0.07
C GLU A 15 13.18 1.82 1.04
N GLU A 16 12.37 2.40 1.94
CA GLU A 16 11.68 1.67 3.00
C GLU A 16 10.73 0.62 2.42
N VAL A 17 9.96 0.98 1.39
CA VAL A 17 9.03 0.07 0.70
C VAL A 17 9.79 -0.97 -0.10
N SER A 18 10.84 -0.57 -0.81
CA SER A 18 11.71 -1.49 -1.54
C SER A 18 12.34 -2.53 -0.61
N ASP A 19 12.86 -2.13 0.54
CA ASP A 19 13.46 -3.02 1.53
C ASP A 19 12.46 -4.04 2.06
N PHE A 20 11.24 -3.59 2.38
CA PHE A 20 10.15 -4.48 2.79
C PHE A 20 9.87 -5.54 1.72
N LEU A 21 9.72 -5.13 0.47
CA LEU A 21 9.44 -6.04 -0.64
C LEU A 21 10.61 -7.00 -0.89
N LYS A 22 11.87 -6.54 -0.77
CA LYS A 22 13.06 -7.40 -0.87
C LYS A 22 13.12 -8.44 0.24
N LYS A 23 12.70 -8.12 1.47
CA LYS A 23 12.61 -9.11 2.56
C LYS A 23 11.56 -10.19 2.25
N LEU A 24 10.46 -9.81 1.61
CA LEU A 24 9.36 -10.73 1.32
C LEU A 24 9.64 -11.61 0.08
N TRP A 25 10.38 -11.09 -0.91
CA TRP A 25 10.77 -11.80 -2.14
C TRP A 25 12.27 -11.66 -2.44
N PRO A 26 13.18 -12.20 -1.60
CA PRO A 26 14.62 -11.95 -1.71
C PRO A 26 15.24 -12.35 -3.05
N TRP A 27 14.73 -13.42 -3.67
CA TRP A 27 15.28 -13.97 -4.93
C TRP A 27 14.43 -13.62 -6.16
N GLU A 28 13.25 -13.03 -5.94
CA GLU A 28 12.27 -12.78 -7.00
C GLU A 28 11.89 -11.31 -7.11
N PHE A 29 12.45 -10.44 -6.26
CA PHE A 29 12.19 -9.01 -6.27
C PHE A 29 12.30 -8.43 -7.69
N GLY A 30 13.44 -8.61 -8.37
CA GLY A 30 13.63 -8.11 -9.75
C GLY A 30 12.76 -8.79 -10.84
N LYS A 31 12.10 -9.91 -10.51
CA LYS A 31 11.12 -10.54 -11.41
C LYS A 31 9.76 -9.87 -11.28
N HIS A 32 9.36 -9.54 -10.06
CA HIS A 32 8.02 -9.04 -9.74
C HIS A 32 7.93 -7.51 -9.62
N VAL A 33 9.03 -6.86 -9.24
CA VAL A 33 9.11 -5.43 -8.93
C VAL A 33 10.44 -4.88 -9.45
N GLU A 34 10.35 -3.81 -10.23
CA GLU A 34 11.51 -3.10 -10.76
C GLU A 34 11.64 -1.74 -10.07
N VAL A 35 12.87 -1.35 -9.69
CA VAL A 35 13.16 0.02 -9.23
C VAL A 35 13.73 0.78 -10.42
N SER A 36 13.02 1.79 -10.90
CA SER A 36 13.42 2.60 -12.04
C SER A 36 13.01 4.05 -11.83
N ASP A 37 13.91 4.99 -12.13
CA ASP A 37 13.68 6.45 -12.07
C ASP A 37 12.97 6.96 -10.80
N GLY A 38 13.37 6.43 -9.63
CA GLY A 38 12.77 6.81 -8.34
C GLY A 38 11.32 6.33 -8.16
N ALA A 39 10.95 5.24 -8.83
CA ALA A 39 9.66 4.57 -8.73
C ALA A 39 9.81 3.05 -8.57
N LEU A 40 8.79 2.44 -7.96
CA LEU A 40 8.60 0.99 -7.96
C LEU A 40 7.57 0.63 -9.04
N VAL A 41 8.00 -0.17 -10.02
CA VAL A 41 7.15 -0.68 -11.09
C VAL A 41 6.81 -2.12 -10.78
N PHE A 42 5.53 -2.39 -10.56
CA PHE A 42 5.03 -3.71 -10.20
C PHE A 42 4.58 -4.45 -11.46
N ARG A 43 5.16 -5.62 -11.71
CA ARG A 43 4.76 -6.53 -12.79
C ARG A 43 3.65 -7.47 -12.35
N ASP A 44 3.63 -7.76 -11.06
CA ASP A 44 2.64 -8.63 -10.43
C ASP A 44 1.74 -7.89 -9.46
N ARG A 45 0.50 -8.36 -9.39
CA ARG A 45 -0.54 -7.76 -8.56
C ARG A 45 -0.28 -7.92 -7.06
N LEU A 46 0.14 -9.11 -6.61
CA LEU A 46 0.29 -9.38 -5.19
C LEU A 46 1.34 -8.48 -4.50
N PRO A 47 2.55 -8.26 -5.06
CA PRO A 47 3.52 -7.31 -4.52
C PRO A 47 2.99 -5.88 -4.46
N PHE A 48 2.22 -5.47 -5.47
CA PHE A 48 1.56 -4.17 -5.48
C PHE A 48 0.54 -4.03 -4.34
N GLU A 49 -0.35 -5.02 -4.17
CA GLU A 49 -1.34 -5.01 -3.09
C GLU A 49 -0.68 -5.01 -1.70
N ARG A 50 0.38 -5.79 -1.50
CA ARG A 50 1.11 -5.79 -0.22
C ARG A 50 1.82 -4.46 0.04
N ALA A 51 2.42 -3.84 -0.98
CA ALA A 51 2.99 -2.50 -0.86
C ALA A 51 1.90 -1.47 -0.50
N LEU A 52 0.71 -1.60 -1.08
CA LEU A 52 -0.42 -0.72 -0.79
C LEU A 52 -0.90 -0.86 0.65
N VAL A 53 -1.06 -2.09 1.15
CA VAL A 53 -1.40 -2.35 2.56
C VAL A 53 -0.32 -1.81 3.49
N TYR A 54 0.96 -2.00 3.16
CA TYR A 54 2.09 -1.44 3.90
C TYR A 54 1.98 0.10 3.99
N LEU A 55 1.73 0.77 2.88
CA LEU A 55 1.58 2.23 2.85
C LEU A 55 0.37 2.72 3.65
N LEU A 56 -0.76 2.01 3.61
CA LEU A 56 -1.93 2.32 4.44
C LEU A 56 -1.62 2.16 5.93
N ALA A 57 -0.87 1.12 6.30
CA ALA A 57 -0.41 0.89 7.66
C ALA A 57 0.47 2.03 8.17
N ARG A 58 1.44 2.46 7.35
CA ARG A 58 2.33 3.60 7.65
C ARG A 58 1.55 4.91 7.71
N ARG A 59 0.58 5.12 6.84
CA ARG A 59 -0.36 6.26 6.91
C ARG A 59 -1.14 6.27 8.23
N GLY A 60 -1.50 5.08 8.73
CA GLY A 60 -2.12 4.86 10.05
C GLY A 60 -1.18 5.09 11.23
N ARG A 61 0.07 5.49 10.98
CA ARG A 61 1.15 5.69 11.95
C ARG A 61 1.57 4.42 12.68
N LEU A 62 1.42 3.26 12.03
CA LEU A 62 2.05 2.04 12.55
C LEU A 62 3.57 2.15 12.42
N PRO A 63 4.34 1.68 13.43
CA PRO A 63 5.78 1.50 13.31
C PRO A 63 6.13 0.64 12.09
N ARG A 64 7.34 0.83 11.53
CA ARG A 64 7.80 0.07 10.35
C ARG A 64 7.63 -1.44 10.54
N ALA A 65 8.13 -1.97 11.66
CA ALA A 65 8.06 -3.41 11.95
C ALA A 65 6.61 -3.93 11.97
N ASP A 66 5.68 -3.19 12.58
CA ASP A 66 4.27 -3.57 12.62
C ASP A 66 3.59 -3.48 11.25
N ALA A 67 3.98 -2.51 10.43
CA ALA A 67 3.50 -2.40 9.05
C ALA A 67 4.02 -3.55 8.18
N GLU A 68 5.29 -3.95 8.34
CA GLU A 68 5.88 -5.12 7.68
C GLU A 68 5.13 -6.41 8.08
N ILE A 69 4.90 -6.62 9.38
CA ILE A 69 4.14 -7.77 9.91
C ILE A 69 2.72 -7.79 9.34
N LEU A 70 1.99 -6.67 9.42
CA LEU A 70 0.62 -6.59 8.88
C LEU A 70 0.59 -6.92 7.39
N ALA A 71 1.44 -6.27 6.60
CA ALA A 71 1.43 -6.43 5.15
C ALA A 71 1.91 -7.83 4.70
N ALA A 72 2.73 -8.53 5.49
CA ALA A 72 3.19 -9.88 5.21
C ALA A 72 2.23 -10.98 5.72
N SER A 73 1.62 -10.80 6.89
CA SER A 73 0.87 -11.86 7.58
C SER A 73 -0.58 -12.01 7.14
N LEU A 74 -1.18 -10.99 6.50
CA LEU A 74 -2.52 -11.12 5.93
C LEU A 74 -2.55 -12.21 4.86
N ARG A 75 -3.64 -12.99 4.85
CA ARG A 75 -3.90 -13.99 3.80
C ARG A 75 -4.12 -13.27 2.47
N LEU A 76 -3.87 -13.98 1.37
CA LEU A 76 -3.98 -13.40 0.02
C LEU A 76 -5.33 -12.73 -0.23
N HIS A 77 -6.44 -13.38 0.14
CA HIS A 77 -7.77 -12.80 -0.05
C HIS A 77 -8.03 -11.56 0.82
N GLU A 78 -7.44 -11.47 2.02
CA GLU A 78 -7.58 -10.29 2.89
C GLU A 78 -6.80 -9.10 2.33
N VAL A 79 -5.59 -9.36 1.82
CA VAL A 79 -4.76 -8.35 1.13
C VAL A 79 -5.51 -7.82 -0.10
N SER A 80 -5.98 -8.70 -0.98
CA SER A 80 -6.69 -8.29 -2.19
C SER A 80 -7.99 -7.56 -1.86
N LEU A 81 -8.77 -8.02 -0.88
CA LEU A 81 -10.01 -7.35 -0.46
C LEU A 81 -9.74 -5.92 0.03
N LEU A 82 -8.73 -5.72 0.88
CA LEU A 82 -8.38 -4.40 1.41
C LEU A 82 -7.88 -3.47 0.31
N ALA A 83 -7.03 -3.97 -0.59
CA ALA A 83 -6.49 -3.23 -1.72
C ALA A 83 -7.58 -2.84 -2.72
N ASP A 84 -8.43 -3.78 -3.14
CA ASP A 84 -9.51 -3.54 -4.10
C ASP A 84 -10.55 -2.59 -3.56
N ALA A 85 -10.99 -2.79 -2.32
CA ALA A 85 -11.93 -1.87 -1.69
C ALA A 85 -11.36 -0.45 -1.61
N PHE A 86 -10.06 -0.30 -1.30
CA PHE A 86 -9.41 1.00 -1.26
C PHE A 86 -9.37 1.66 -2.65
N LEU A 87 -8.87 0.94 -3.65
CA LEU A 87 -8.72 1.46 -5.01
C LEU A 87 -10.08 1.80 -5.64
N TYR A 88 -11.08 0.94 -5.44
CA TYR A 88 -12.43 1.20 -5.92
C TYR A 88 -13.05 2.46 -5.30
N ARG A 89 -12.89 2.64 -3.98
CA ARG A 89 -13.40 3.84 -3.29
C ARG A 89 -12.66 5.10 -3.74
N LEU A 90 -11.34 5.03 -3.91
CA LEU A 90 -10.57 6.13 -4.47
C LEU A 90 -11.04 6.49 -5.89
N TRP A 91 -11.26 5.48 -6.74
CA TRP A 91 -11.76 5.68 -8.10
C TRP A 91 -13.12 6.36 -8.09
N LEU A 92 -14.09 5.87 -7.32
CA LEU A 92 -15.41 6.50 -7.19
C LEU A 92 -15.31 7.97 -6.75
N CYS A 93 -14.55 8.24 -5.68
CA CYS A 93 -14.36 9.59 -5.19
C CYS A 93 -13.74 10.52 -6.24
N LYS A 94 -12.78 10.02 -7.03
CA LYS A 94 -12.16 10.79 -8.11
C LYS A 94 -13.12 11.04 -9.26
N SER A 95 -13.89 10.04 -9.67
CA SER A 95 -14.91 10.16 -10.70
C SER A 95 -15.99 11.20 -10.34
N GLU A 96 -16.26 11.39 -9.05
CA GLU A 96 -17.20 12.40 -8.53
C GLU A 96 -16.55 13.78 -8.24
N GLY A 97 -15.26 13.97 -8.54
CA GLY A 97 -14.55 15.23 -8.28
C GLY A 97 -14.28 15.51 -6.80
N GLY A 98 -14.35 14.49 -5.95
CA GLY A 98 -14.25 14.61 -4.50
C GLY A 98 -12.82 14.72 -3.95
N ASN A 99 -12.72 15.18 -2.69
CA ASN A 99 -11.48 15.12 -1.91
C ASN A 99 -11.34 13.75 -1.23
N CYS A 100 -10.47 12.91 -1.78
CA CYS A 100 -10.34 11.51 -1.36
C CYS A 100 -9.49 11.30 -0.10
N ARG A 101 -9.03 12.38 0.57
CA ARG A 101 -8.27 12.28 1.83
C ARG A 101 -9.02 11.47 2.90
N ARG A 102 -10.34 11.65 3.01
CA ARG A 102 -11.17 10.91 3.98
C ARG A 102 -11.18 9.41 3.72
N ILE A 103 -11.10 8.97 2.46
CA ILE A 103 -11.02 7.56 2.10
C ILE A 103 -9.66 7.00 2.52
N VAL A 104 -8.57 7.69 2.17
CA VAL A 104 -7.22 7.30 2.61
C VAL A 104 -7.14 7.19 4.13
N ASP A 105 -7.64 8.19 4.86
CA ASP A 105 -7.61 8.18 6.33
C ASP A 105 -8.51 7.06 6.92
N ALA A 106 -9.63 6.71 6.27
CA ALA A 106 -10.47 5.59 6.69
C ALA A 106 -9.79 4.23 6.49
N PHE A 107 -9.19 4.00 5.32
CA PHE A 107 -8.48 2.75 5.03
C PHE A 107 -7.19 2.60 5.85
N ALA A 108 -6.51 3.70 6.16
CA ALA A 108 -5.40 3.71 7.11
C ALA A 108 -5.82 3.28 8.52
N ARG A 109 -7.02 3.70 8.98
CA ARG A 109 -7.59 3.23 10.26
C ARG A 109 -7.95 1.75 10.20
N ILE A 110 -8.55 1.27 9.11
CA ILE A 110 -8.87 -0.16 8.90
C ILE A 110 -7.58 -1.00 8.98
N ALA A 111 -6.55 -0.65 8.22
CA ALA A 111 -5.25 -1.33 8.25
C ALA A 111 -4.67 -1.37 9.67
N LYS A 112 -4.71 -0.24 10.38
CA LYS A 112 -4.26 -0.17 11.79
C LYS A 112 -5.03 -1.12 12.71
N THR A 113 -6.35 -1.22 12.56
CA THR A 113 -7.18 -2.14 13.35
C THR A 113 -6.81 -3.59 13.07
N TYR A 114 -6.56 -3.96 11.81
CA TYR A 114 -6.12 -5.32 11.46
C TYR A 114 -4.84 -5.72 12.19
N ARG A 115 -3.85 -4.82 12.33
CA ARG A 115 -2.63 -5.14 13.06
C ARG A 115 -2.88 -5.53 14.52
N GLY A 116 -3.88 -4.94 15.17
CA GLY A 116 -4.22 -5.21 16.58
C GLY A 116 -4.88 -6.57 16.84
N VAL A 117 -5.31 -7.28 15.79
CA VAL A 117 -5.93 -8.61 15.89
C VAL A 117 -5.07 -9.71 15.29
N LEU A 118 -3.96 -9.36 14.63
CA LEU A 118 -2.97 -10.32 14.17
C LEU A 118 -2.17 -10.85 15.36
N PRO A 119 -1.85 -12.17 15.37
CA PRO A 119 -1.06 -12.79 16.42
C PRO A 119 0.34 -12.19 16.56
#